data_AF-A0AAW6JQQ9-F1
#
_entry.id   AF-A0AAW6JQQ9-F1
#
_cell.length_a   1.000
_cell.length_b   1.000
_cell.length_c   1.000
_cell.angle_alpha   90.00
_cell.angle_beta   90.00
_cell.angle_gamma   90.00
#
_symmetry.space_group_name_H-M   'P 1'
#
loop_
_entity.id
_entity.type
_entity.pdbx_description
1 polymer ?
#
loop_
_entity_poly.entity_id
_entity_poly.type
_entity_poly.pdbx_seq_one_letter_code
_entity_poly.pdbx_strand_id
1 'polypeptide(L)'
;MVISPELWLAPRYAISSGRVWKPTNKPSVGTGLSQTIIAMITSNVSRAGHPSRVFVNIATPEGKQTGLITDSVIMTDNLATVLDTEIDKVIGF
;
A
#
# COMPACT_ATOMS: atom_id res chain seq x y z
N MET A 1 -20.56 9.68 -10.17
CA MET A 1 -20.43 8.20 -10.21
C MET A 1 -20.59 7.72 -8.78
N VAL A 2 -21.74 7.09 -8.50
CA VAL A 2 -22.18 6.69 -7.16
C VAL A 2 -21.29 5.54 -6.67
N ILE A 3 -20.76 5.61 -5.44
CA ILE A 3 -20.04 4.48 -4.84
C ILE A 3 -20.85 4.01 -3.62
N SER A 4 -21.36 2.79 -3.74
CA SER A 4 -22.25 2.07 -2.82
C SER A 4 -21.62 1.70 -1.46
N PRO A 5 -22.41 1.35 -0.42
CA PRO A 5 -21.97 1.19 0.97
C PRO A 5 -21.31 -0.16 1.32
N GLU A 6 -20.93 -1.00 0.36
CA GLU A 6 -20.40 -2.37 0.60
C GLU A 6 -18.88 -2.44 0.88
N LEU A 7 -18.33 -1.48 1.63
CA LEU A 7 -16.88 -1.33 1.89
C LEU A 7 -16.27 -2.28 2.95
N TRP A 8 -16.82 -3.49 3.12
CA TRP A 8 -16.29 -4.51 4.03
C TRP A 8 -15.22 -5.44 3.40
N LEU A 9 -14.72 -5.13 2.21
CA LEU A 9 -13.74 -5.96 1.47
C LEU A 9 -12.50 -5.19 0.99
N ALA A 10 -12.09 -4.15 1.72
CA ALA A 10 -10.93 -3.32 1.38
C ALA A 10 -9.64 -4.08 0.98
N PRO A 11 -9.31 -5.27 1.53
CA PRO A 11 -8.12 -6.02 1.10
C PRO A 11 -8.23 -6.56 -0.34
N ARG A 12 -9.42 -7.02 -0.75
CA ARG A 12 -9.61 -7.66 -2.07
C ARG A 12 -9.49 -6.66 -3.22
N TYR A 13 -9.88 -5.41 -2.99
CA TYR A 13 -9.84 -4.39 -4.04
C TYR A 13 -8.41 -3.91 -4.34
N ALA A 14 -7.57 -3.75 -3.31
CA ALA A 14 -6.17 -3.39 -3.48
C ALA A 14 -5.40 -4.44 -4.29
N ILE A 15 -5.62 -5.73 -3.98
CA ILE A 15 -5.02 -6.89 -4.66
C ILE A 15 -5.48 -6.97 -6.13
N SER A 16 -6.79 -6.82 -6.41
CA SER A 16 -7.32 -6.88 -7.79
C SER A 16 -6.77 -5.79 -8.74
N SER A 17 -6.19 -4.72 -8.19
CA SER A 17 -5.65 -3.60 -8.97
C SER A 17 -4.14 -3.69 -9.23
N GLY A 18 -3.47 -4.78 -8.81
CA GLY A 18 -2.06 -5.04 -9.07
C GLY A 18 -1.08 -4.05 -8.43
N ARG A 19 -1.52 -3.33 -7.37
CA ARG A 19 -0.74 -2.30 -6.68
C ARG A 19 -0.54 -2.67 -5.22
N VAL A 20 0.44 -3.52 -4.96
CA VAL A 20 0.93 -3.85 -3.62
C VAL A 20 2.40 -3.46 -3.54
N TRP A 21 2.80 -2.74 -2.49
CA TRP A 21 4.19 -2.43 -2.20
C TRP A 21 4.74 -3.48 -1.22
N LYS A 22 5.89 -4.09 -1.57
CA LYS A 22 6.56 -5.10 -0.74
C LYS A 22 7.90 -4.55 -0.26
N PRO A 23 8.11 -4.39 1.07
CA PRO A 23 9.41 -4.04 1.61
C PRO A 23 10.42 -5.19 1.41
N THR A 24 11.59 -4.89 0.86
CA THR A 24 12.65 -5.86 0.50
C THR A 24 13.50 -6.32 1.68
N ASN A 25 13.47 -5.60 2.81
CA ASN A 25 14.14 -5.98 4.07
C ASN A 25 13.11 -6.28 5.16
N LYS A 26 12.77 -7.57 5.36
CA LYS A 26 12.00 -8.00 6.53
C LYS A 26 12.96 -8.48 7.62
N PRO A 27 12.89 -7.98 8.88
CA PRO A 27 13.02 -8.91 9.99
C PRO A 27 11.83 -9.88 9.87
N SER A 28 12.10 -11.16 9.67
CA SER A 28 11.05 -12.15 9.89
C SER A 28 10.59 -12.00 11.34
N VAL A 29 9.33 -11.64 11.57
CA VAL A 29 8.71 -12.01 12.85
C VAL A 29 8.72 -13.54 12.79
N GLY A 30 9.67 -14.16 13.50
CA GLY A 30 10.06 -15.58 13.41
C GLY A 30 8.93 -16.57 13.73
N THR A 31 7.87 -16.52 12.93
CA THR A 31 6.62 -17.26 13.07
C THR A 31 6.57 -18.47 12.15
N GLY A 32 7.49 -18.55 11.17
CA GLY A 32 7.48 -19.58 10.12
C GLY A 32 6.36 -19.41 9.09
N LEU A 33 5.59 -18.31 9.15
CA LEU A 33 4.46 -18.07 8.25
C LEU A 33 4.87 -17.13 7.10
N SER A 34 4.56 -17.51 5.86
CA SER A 34 4.84 -16.72 4.64
C SER A 34 3.82 -15.59 4.48
N GLN A 35 3.96 -14.55 5.30
CA GLN A 35 3.05 -13.41 5.35
C GLN A 35 3.81 -12.08 5.43
N THR A 36 3.14 -11.01 4.99
CA THR A 36 3.65 -9.64 4.92
C THR A 36 2.61 -8.68 5.51
N ILE A 37 3.05 -7.75 6.36
CA ILE A 37 2.23 -6.60 6.74
C ILE A 37 2.39 -5.52 5.66
N ILE A 38 1.28 -5.07 5.09
CA ILE A 38 1.21 -4.03 4.06
C ILE A 38 0.37 -2.85 4.53
N ALA A 39 0.64 -1.66 3.98
CA ALA A 39 -0.18 -0.47 4.15
C ALA A 39 -0.91 -0.12 2.86
N MET A 40 -2.14 0.40 2.97
CA MET A 40 -2.89 0.87 1.81
C MET A 40 -2.26 2.13 1.20
N ILE A 41 -2.23 2.20 -0.13
CA ILE A 41 -1.80 3.39 -0.90
C ILE A 41 -2.98 3.90 -1.73
N THR A 42 -3.18 5.21 -1.78
CA THR A 42 -4.23 5.84 -2.58
C THR A 42 -3.70 7.05 -3.36
N SER A 43 -4.12 7.22 -4.60
CA SER A 43 -3.85 8.44 -5.39
C SER A 43 -4.77 9.61 -5.01
N ASN A 44 -5.73 9.40 -4.08
CA ASN A 44 -6.56 10.49 -3.58
C ASN A 44 -5.79 11.33 -2.55
N VAL A 45 -5.07 12.34 -3.04
CA VAL A 45 -4.22 13.23 -2.24
C VAL A 45 -4.99 14.06 -1.21
N SER A 46 -6.32 14.20 -1.33
CA SER A 46 -7.15 14.84 -0.29
C SER A 46 -7.14 14.09 1.04
N ARG A 47 -6.70 12.81 1.05
CA ARG A 47 -6.53 12.02 2.27
C ARG A 47 -5.25 12.34 3.04
N ALA A 48 -4.39 13.20 2.51
CA ALA A 48 -3.20 13.70 3.20
C ALA A 48 -3.55 14.57 4.43
N GLY A 49 -2.57 14.84 5.28
CA GLY A 49 -2.71 15.75 6.43
C GLY A 49 -3.02 15.08 7.77
N HIS A 50 -3.21 13.76 7.80
CA HIS A 50 -3.27 13.01 9.06
C HIS A 50 -1.85 12.57 9.50
N PRO A 51 -1.49 12.63 10.80
CA PRO A 51 -0.14 12.27 11.27
C PRO A 51 0.29 10.84 10.93
N SER A 52 -0.67 9.91 10.83
CA SER A 52 -0.45 8.52 10.42
C SER A 52 -0.55 8.31 8.90
N ARG A 53 -0.36 9.36 8.09
CA ARG A 53 -0.43 9.26 6.63
C ARG A 53 0.74 9.98 6.00
N VAL A 54 1.41 9.29 5.09
CA VAL A 54 2.60 9.80 4.43
C VAL A 54 2.23 10.21 3.02
N PHE A 55 2.35 11.50 2.71
CA PHE A 55 2.24 11.98 1.34
C PHE A 55 3.51 11.64 0.56
N VAL A 56 3.34 11.07 -0.62
CA VAL A 56 4.41 10.74 -1.55
C VAL A 56 4.28 11.64 -2.77
N ASN A 57 5.27 12.52 -2.93
CA ASN A 57 5.40 13.36 -4.10
C ASN A 57 6.33 12.66 -5.11
N ILE A 58 5.80 12.24 -6.26
CA ILE A 58 6.57 11.49 -7.25
C ILE A 58 7.63 12.33 -7.98
N ALA A 59 7.61 13.66 -7.83
CA ALA A 59 8.65 14.51 -8.40
C ALA A 59 9.97 14.44 -7.61
N THR A 60 9.94 14.04 -6.33
CA THR A 60 11.16 13.97 -5.50
C THR A 60 11.97 12.71 -5.80
N PRO A 61 13.29 12.70 -5.53
CA PRO A 61 14.13 11.52 -5.72
C PRO A 61 13.60 10.28 -4.98
N GLU A 62 13.07 10.46 -3.76
CA GLU A 62 12.49 9.39 -2.95
C GLU A 62 11.18 8.90 -3.57
N GLY A 63 10.30 9.83 -3.98
CA GLY A 63 9.05 9.49 -4.63
C GLY A 63 9.22 8.68 -5.92
N LYS A 64 10.25 8.99 -6.72
CA LYS A 64 10.57 8.24 -7.95
C LYS A 64 10.99 6.80 -7.68
N GLN A 65 11.67 6.55 -6.55
CA GLN A 65 12.13 5.20 -6.19
C GLN A 65 10.96 4.30 -5.78
N THR A 66 9.85 4.87 -5.28
CA THR A 66 8.66 4.10 -4.86
C THR A 66 7.97 3.30 -5.97
N GLY A 67 8.19 3.64 -7.25
CA GLY A 67 7.51 3.01 -8.38
C GLY A 67 6.06 3.45 -8.60
N LEU A 68 5.58 4.45 -7.85
CA LEU A 68 4.26 5.03 -8.04
C LEU A 68 4.22 5.92 -9.28
N ILE A 69 3.10 5.88 -10.00
CA ILE A 69 2.91 6.61 -11.27
C ILE A 69 2.39 8.03 -11.03
N THR A 70 1.73 8.28 -9.88
CA THR A 70 1.16 9.57 -9.50
C THR A 70 1.41 9.85 -8.04
N ASP A 71 1.32 11.12 -7.65
CA ASP A 71 1.26 11.52 -6.24
C ASP A 71 0.22 10.70 -5.50
N SER A 72 0.58 10.27 -4.30
CA SER A 72 -0.19 9.30 -3.54
C SER A 72 -0.03 9.52 -2.04
N VAL A 73 -0.87 8.85 -1.26
CA VAL A 73 -0.84 8.84 0.20
C VAL A 73 -0.75 7.40 0.67
N ILE A 74 0.25 7.11 1.49
CA ILE A 74 0.37 5.84 2.23
C ILE A 74 -0.41 5.99 3.53
N MET A 75 -1.37 5.11 3.77
CA MET A 75 -2.27 5.12 4.92
C MET A 75 -1.74 4.14 5.98
N THR A 76 -0.85 4.58 6.88
CA THR A 76 -0.25 3.70 7.90
C THR A 76 -1.20 3.39 9.07
N ASP A 77 -2.34 4.07 9.12
CA ASP A 77 -3.52 3.74 9.91
C ASP A 77 -4.34 2.58 9.31
N ASN A 78 -4.02 2.14 8.09
CA ASN A 78 -4.71 1.07 7.38
C ASN A 78 -3.74 -0.04 6.97
N LEU A 79 -3.47 -0.93 7.93
CA LEU A 79 -2.57 -2.06 7.78
C LEU A 79 -3.34 -3.36 7.59
N ALA A 80 -2.80 -4.26 6.77
CA ALA A 80 -3.31 -5.61 6.60
C ALA A 80 -2.15 -6.62 6.58
N THR A 81 -2.40 -7.80 7.14
CA THR A 81 -1.52 -8.95 6.97
C THR A 81 -2.02 -9.76 5.78
N VAL A 82 -1.16 -9.95 4.78
CA VAL A 82 -1.46 -10.75 3.58
C VAL A 82 -0.49 -11.92 3.46
N LEU A 83 -0.93 -13.01 2.84
CA LEU A 83 -0.02 -14.08 2.44
C LEU A 83 0.87 -13.59 1.30
N ASP A 84 2.09 -14.11 1.22
CA ASP A 84 3.02 -13.71 0.15
C ASP A 84 2.49 -14.06 -1.26
N THR A 85 1.58 -15.04 -1.37
CA THR A 85 0.90 -15.43 -2.62
C THR A 85 -0.12 -14.40 -3.11
N GLU A 86 -0.58 -13.49 -2.24
CA GLU A 86 -1.50 -12.40 -2.60
C GLU A 86 -0.74 -11.16 -3.12
N ILE A 87 0.60 -11.22 -3.18
CA ILE A 87 1.45 -10.15 -3.69
C ILE A 87 1.84 -10.48 -5.13
N ASP A 88 1.22 -9.81 -6.10
CA ASP A 88 1.48 -10.05 -7.52
C ASP A 88 2.91 -9.66 -7.93
N LYS A 89 3.37 -8.47 -7.52
CA LYS A 89 4.69 -7.95 -7.89
C LYS A 89 5.17 -6.84 -6.97
N VAL A 90 6.47 -6.59 -7.00
CA VAL A 90 7.12 -5.42 -6.40
C VAL A 90 7.15 -4.29 -7.43
N ILE A 91 6.78 -3.06 -7.03
CA ILE A 91 6.68 -1.92 -7.95
C ILE A 91 7.83 -0.90 -7.81
N GLY A 92 8.58 -0.88 -6.70
CA GLY A 92 9.68 0.07 -6.46
C GLY A 92 10.57 -0.32 -5.29
N PHE A 93 11.51 0.57 -4.92
CA PHE A 93 12.61 0.35 -3.96
C PHE A 93 12.79 1.51 -3.00
#